data_AF-A0A7V9LPU8-F1
#
_entry.id   AF-A0A7V9LPU8-F1
#
_cell.length_a   1.000
_cell.length_b   1.000
_cell.length_c   1.000
_cell.angle_alpha   90.00
_cell.angle_beta   90.00
_cell.angle_gamma   90.00
#
_symmetry.space_group_name_H-M   'P 1'
#
loop_
_entity.id
_entity.type
_entity.pdbx_description
1 polymer ?
#
loop_
_entity_poly.entity_id
_entity_poly.type
_entity_poly.pdbx_seq_one_letter_code
_entity_poly.pdbx_strand_id
1 'polypeptide(L)'
;MTAELDTRVDESAPDPIRWPDLVTTRPAAARAGVARAIVSRAVRQLPIQVTFPSGKRWGRGGADAPEMKVIRPDEVFTRIGNDVKIGVGEAYMAGDWTTGDDTDLADLLEPFAARMAHLVPKPLQVLRAAVEERLPAHEENTRNGALRNISRHYDLSNDLFAQFLDHSMTYSAAWFPDHVIDLDTLDLQAAQERKMDGMLDYAGVGEGTTMLEIGTGWGALAIRAAQRGARVTSITISREQSAFAIDRVAAAGVEDLVDVRLCDYRDVEGTFDAIVSVEMIEAVGEKFWPMYFATLDRLLAPGGKVAIQAITMQHDRMRATRRSYGWIHKYIFPGGLIPSLQAIDEALVGHTRLRVVERRDLGWHYGQTLRLWRQRFVAAWPEIEKRGFDATFRRMWEFYLAYCEAGFRTNYLGVSQLQIARLPA
;
A
#
# COMPACT_ATOMS: atom_id res chain seq x y z
N MET A 1 2.74 -56.44 1.89
CA MET A 1 1.80 -55.31 1.64
C MET A 1 2.34 -54.10 2.38
N THR A 2 3.29 -53.44 1.75
CA THR A 2 3.85 -52.16 2.18
C THR A 2 2.80 -51.08 1.92
N ALA A 3 2.38 -50.39 2.97
CA ALA A 3 1.54 -49.20 2.86
C ALA A 3 2.36 -48.11 2.17
N GLU A 4 2.01 -47.78 0.93
CA GLU A 4 2.48 -46.58 0.27
C GLU A 4 1.96 -45.38 1.08
N LEU A 5 2.91 -44.65 1.67
CA LEU A 5 2.70 -43.30 2.16
C LEU A 5 2.24 -42.46 0.97
N ASP A 6 0.97 -42.06 1.00
CA ASP A 6 0.38 -41.06 0.10
C ASP A 6 1.09 -39.73 0.36
N THR A 7 2.26 -39.53 -0.26
CA THR A 7 2.96 -38.25 -0.34
C THR A 7 2.28 -37.40 -1.40
N ARG A 8 1.00 -37.09 -1.21
CA ARG A 8 0.41 -35.92 -1.84
C ARG A 8 1.03 -34.71 -1.14
N VAL A 9 1.87 -33.99 -1.89
CA VAL A 9 2.29 -32.64 -1.52
C VAL A 9 1.01 -31.88 -1.20
N ASP A 10 0.88 -31.41 0.04
CA ASP A 10 -0.21 -30.52 0.43
C ASP A 10 -0.09 -29.28 -0.46
N GLU A 11 -0.91 -29.18 -1.51
CA GLU A 11 -0.90 -28.06 -2.47
C GLU A 11 -1.13 -26.70 -1.78
N SER A 12 -1.53 -26.70 -0.50
CA SER A 12 -1.64 -25.48 0.31
C SER A 12 -0.34 -25.03 0.98
N ALA A 13 0.68 -25.90 1.10
CA ALA A 13 1.91 -25.59 1.82
C ALA A 13 2.83 -24.63 1.02
N PRO A 14 3.54 -23.69 1.68
CA PRO A 14 4.48 -22.81 1.00
C PRO A 14 5.61 -23.58 0.31
N ASP A 15 5.94 -23.20 -0.92
CA ASP A 15 7.11 -23.71 -1.63
C ASP A 15 8.40 -23.32 -0.85
N PRO A 16 9.24 -24.28 -0.43
CA PRO A 16 10.43 -24.01 0.39
C PRO A 16 11.53 -23.22 -0.32
N ILE A 17 11.56 -23.25 -1.66
CA ILE A 17 12.53 -22.50 -2.47
C ILE A 17 12.06 -21.05 -2.60
N ARG A 18 10.77 -20.83 -2.85
CA ARG A 18 10.20 -19.48 -3.05
C ARG A 18 9.90 -18.77 -1.73
N TRP A 19 9.49 -19.52 -0.71
CA TRP A 19 9.03 -19.01 0.59
C TRP A 19 9.76 -19.68 1.78
N PRO A 20 11.10 -19.64 1.82
CA PRO A 20 11.87 -20.36 2.84
C PRO A 20 11.52 -19.94 4.27
N ASP A 21 11.22 -18.66 4.48
CA ASP A 21 10.82 -18.09 5.77
C ASP A 21 9.48 -18.65 6.29
N LEU A 22 8.61 -19.15 5.39
CA LEU A 22 7.30 -19.67 5.76
C LEU A 22 7.36 -21.17 6.08
N VAL A 23 8.32 -21.93 5.58
CA VAL A 23 8.38 -23.38 5.76
C VAL A 23 8.95 -23.78 7.12
N THR A 24 9.94 -23.04 7.64
CA THR A 24 10.53 -23.36 8.95
C THR A 24 10.03 -22.42 10.03
N THR A 25 9.09 -22.86 10.87
CA THR A 25 8.79 -22.15 12.12
C THR A 25 9.90 -22.47 13.13
N ARG A 26 10.72 -21.46 13.48
CA ARG A 26 11.71 -21.64 14.54
C ARG A 26 10.97 -21.97 15.84
N PRO A 27 11.33 -23.06 16.55
CA PRO A 27 10.64 -23.44 17.78
C PRO A 27 10.78 -22.33 18.83
N ALA A 28 9.65 -21.78 19.25
CA ALA A 28 9.61 -20.76 20.30
C ALA A 28 8.46 -21.04 21.28
N ALA A 29 8.39 -22.26 21.82
CA ALA A 29 7.26 -22.73 22.64
C ALA A 29 6.85 -21.77 23.77
N ALA A 30 7.83 -21.17 24.48
CA ALA A 30 7.57 -20.17 25.51
C ALA A 30 6.93 -18.88 24.95
N ARG A 31 7.40 -18.40 23.78
CA ARG A 31 6.84 -17.21 23.11
C ARG A 31 5.48 -17.50 22.49
N ALA A 32 5.26 -18.72 21.98
CA ALA A 32 3.98 -19.17 21.47
C ALA A 32 2.89 -19.18 22.56
N GLY A 33 3.24 -19.61 23.77
CA GLY A 33 2.34 -19.53 24.93
C GLY A 33 1.95 -18.09 25.29
N VAL A 34 2.91 -17.16 25.29
CA VAL A 34 2.66 -15.72 25.51
C VAL A 34 1.80 -15.14 24.39
N ALA A 35 2.12 -15.44 23.13
CA ALA A 35 1.33 -15.02 21.98
C ALA A 35 -0.12 -15.48 22.08
N ARG A 36 -0.35 -16.76 22.44
CA ARG A 36 -1.69 -17.32 22.67
C ARG A 36 -2.47 -16.55 23.74
N ALA A 37 -1.84 -16.19 24.85
CA ALA A 37 -2.47 -15.41 25.91
C ALA A 37 -2.83 -13.99 25.47
N ILE A 38 -1.92 -13.30 24.76
CA ILE A 38 -2.14 -11.95 24.23
C ILE A 38 -3.27 -11.96 23.20
N VAL A 39 -3.21 -12.85 22.22
CA VAL A 39 -4.24 -12.98 21.17
C VAL A 39 -5.59 -13.32 21.79
N SER A 40 -5.65 -14.29 22.70
CA SER A 40 -6.91 -14.64 23.39
C SER A 40 -7.53 -13.45 24.12
N ARG A 41 -6.71 -12.64 24.82
CA ARG A 41 -7.17 -11.43 25.49
C ARG A 41 -7.64 -10.35 24.50
N ALA A 42 -6.91 -10.17 23.40
CA ALA A 42 -7.24 -9.21 22.35
C ALA A 42 -8.57 -9.54 21.68
N VAL A 43 -8.76 -10.79 21.26
CA VAL A 43 -9.98 -11.21 20.54
C VAL A 43 -11.20 -11.32 21.44
N ARG A 44 -11.03 -11.52 22.76
CA ARG A 44 -12.16 -11.69 23.71
C ARG A 44 -13.21 -10.58 23.66
N GLN A 45 -12.82 -9.37 23.25
CA GLN A 45 -13.74 -8.22 23.17
C GLN A 45 -14.11 -7.85 21.73
N LEU A 46 -13.58 -8.53 20.73
CA LEU A 46 -13.84 -8.24 19.33
C LEU A 46 -15.15 -8.89 18.87
N PRO A 47 -15.94 -8.20 18.02
CA PRO A 47 -17.16 -8.73 17.42
C PRO A 47 -16.86 -9.70 16.26
N ILE A 48 -16.00 -10.70 16.51
CA ILE A 48 -15.62 -11.74 15.57
C ILE A 48 -15.78 -13.11 16.24
N GLN A 49 -15.69 -14.18 15.46
CA GLN A 49 -15.48 -15.53 15.95
C GLN A 49 -14.09 -16.02 15.56
N VAL A 50 -13.37 -16.66 16.49
CA VAL A 50 -12.14 -17.41 16.19
C VAL A 50 -12.38 -18.86 16.53
N THR A 51 -12.49 -19.72 15.52
CA THR A 51 -12.83 -21.14 15.66
C THR A 51 -11.58 -22.00 15.52
N PHE A 52 -11.38 -22.94 16.44
CA PHE A 52 -10.24 -23.87 16.45
C PHE A 52 -10.67 -25.28 16.00
N PRO A 53 -9.74 -26.14 15.55
CA PRO A 53 -10.07 -27.51 15.14
C PRO A 53 -10.70 -28.35 16.26
N SER A 54 -10.45 -28.00 17.52
CA SER A 54 -11.08 -28.64 18.69
C SER A 54 -12.54 -28.24 18.91
N GLY A 55 -13.11 -27.38 18.07
CA GLY A 55 -14.45 -26.80 18.24
C GLY A 55 -14.51 -25.65 19.24
N LYS A 56 -13.39 -25.33 19.93
CA LYS A 56 -13.31 -24.16 20.80
C LYS A 56 -13.51 -22.88 19.99
N ARG A 57 -14.23 -21.90 20.55
CA ARG A 57 -14.42 -20.57 19.95
C ARG A 57 -13.96 -19.45 20.88
N TRP A 58 -13.33 -18.42 20.32
CA TRP A 58 -13.06 -17.16 21.00
C TRP A 58 -13.79 -16.00 20.30
N GLY A 59 -13.88 -14.86 20.98
CA GLY A 59 -14.55 -13.67 20.47
C GLY A 59 -15.91 -13.40 21.11
N ARG A 60 -16.52 -12.29 20.72
CA ARG A 60 -17.86 -11.85 21.16
C ARG A 60 -18.86 -11.74 20.02
N GLY A 61 -18.46 -12.08 18.79
CA GLY A 61 -19.35 -12.09 17.63
C GLY A 61 -20.49 -13.11 17.77
N GLY A 62 -21.68 -12.74 17.32
CA GLY A 62 -22.83 -13.65 17.16
C GLY A 62 -22.66 -14.54 15.93
N ALA A 63 -23.69 -15.31 15.56
CA ALA A 63 -23.64 -16.29 14.48
C ALA A 63 -23.18 -15.71 13.13
N ASP A 64 -23.60 -14.48 12.82
CA ASP A 64 -23.31 -13.79 11.55
C ASP A 64 -22.04 -12.91 11.63
N ALA A 65 -21.26 -13.02 12.70
CA ALA A 65 -20.02 -12.25 12.84
C ALA A 65 -18.89 -12.83 11.98
N PRO A 66 -17.97 -11.99 11.47
CA PRO A 66 -16.81 -12.45 10.73
C PRO A 66 -16.03 -13.53 11.49
N GLU A 67 -15.72 -14.64 10.81
CA GLU A 67 -15.05 -15.80 11.38
C GLU A 67 -13.59 -15.92 10.90
N MET A 68 -12.68 -16.12 11.84
CA MET A 68 -11.32 -16.62 11.64
C MET A 68 -11.29 -18.12 11.97
N LYS A 69 -11.12 -18.97 10.96
CA LYS A 69 -10.93 -20.41 11.12
C LYS A 69 -9.45 -20.73 11.28
N VAL A 70 -9.04 -21.15 12.46
CA VAL A 70 -7.66 -21.60 12.74
C VAL A 70 -7.51 -23.06 12.29
N ILE A 71 -6.53 -23.32 11.43
CA ILE A 71 -6.25 -24.65 10.86
C ILE A 71 -5.13 -25.34 11.64
N ARG A 72 -4.00 -24.65 11.86
CA ARG A 72 -2.83 -25.14 12.59
C ARG A 72 -2.53 -24.25 13.80
N PRO A 73 -3.20 -24.45 14.96
CA PRO A 73 -3.09 -23.54 16.09
C PRO A 73 -1.66 -23.32 16.58
N ASP A 74 -0.87 -24.38 16.66
CA ASP A 74 0.49 -24.28 17.18
C ASP A 74 1.41 -23.50 16.23
N GLU A 75 1.22 -23.61 14.91
CA GLU A 75 1.93 -22.82 13.91
C GLU A 75 1.51 -21.34 13.96
N VAL A 76 0.21 -21.05 14.04
CA VAL A 76 -0.31 -19.66 14.19
C VAL A 76 0.37 -18.97 15.38
N PHE A 77 0.34 -19.60 16.55
CA PHE A 77 0.91 -18.97 17.75
C PHE A 77 2.43 -18.96 17.76
N THR A 78 3.09 -19.91 17.10
CA THR A 78 4.55 -19.89 16.94
C THR A 78 4.98 -18.73 16.05
N ARG A 79 4.31 -18.50 14.90
CA ARG A 79 4.61 -17.36 14.03
C ARG A 79 4.37 -16.02 14.72
N ILE A 80 3.23 -15.86 15.38
CA ILE A 80 2.92 -14.64 16.16
C ILE A 80 3.93 -14.45 17.31
N GLY A 81 4.36 -15.54 17.95
CA GLY A 81 5.38 -15.51 19.00
C GLY A 81 6.79 -15.18 18.49
N ASN A 82 7.10 -15.50 17.23
CA ASN A 82 8.35 -15.13 16.59
C ASN A 82 8.38 -13.66 16.21
N ASP A 83 7.30 -13.15 15.62
CA ASP A 83 7.12 -11.72 15.36
C ASP A 83 5.62 -11.36 15.37
N VAL A 84 5.21 -10.50 16.30
CA VAL A 84 3.80 -10.08 16.44
C VAL A 84 3.32 -9.23 15.26
N LYS A 85 4.22 -8.49 14.60
CA LYS A 85 3.91 -7.56 13.49
C LYS A 85 3.89 -8.25 12.13
N ILE A 86 4.44 -9.46 12.04
CA ILE A 86 4.58 -10.23 10.80
C ILE A 86 3.79 -11.54 10.86
N GLY A 87 3.80 -12.20 12.00
CA GLY A 87 3.36 -13.59 12.16
C GLY A 87 1.89 -13.86 11.87
N VAL A 88 0.98 -12.88 12.06
CA VAL A 88 -0.43 -13.05 11.68
C VAL A 88 -0.59 -13.19 10.17
N GLY A 89 0.09 -12.34 9.39
CA GLY A 89 0.06 -12.39 7.94
C GLY A 89 0.79 -13.61 7.38
N GLU A 90 1.95 -13.96 7.94
CA GLU A 90 2.67 -15.19 7.55
C GLU A 90 1.87 -16.46 7.86
N ALA A 91 1.11 -16.47 8.96
CA ALA A 91 0.23 -17.58 9.30
C ALA A 91 -0.91 -17.72 8.27
N TYR A 92 -1.43 -16.61 7.72
CA TYR A 92 -2.41 -16.66 6.62
C TYR A 92 -1.75 -17.16 5.34
N MET A 93 -0.58 -16.60 4.97
CA MET A 93 0.19 -17.02 3.81
C MET A 93 0.57 -18.50 3.84
N ALA A 94 0.86 -19.05 5.03
CA ALA A 94 1.16 -20.47 5.19
C ALA A 94 -0.07 -21.38 5.22
N GLY A 95 -1.29 -20.82 5.28
CA GLY A 95 -2.53 -21.59 5.43
C GLY A 95 -2.79 -22.07 6.87
N ASP A 96 -2.14 -21.49 7.88
CA ASP A 96 -2.35 -21.85 9.28
C ASP A 96 -3.70 -21.35 9.83
N TRP A 97 -4.27 -20.34 9.19
CA TRP A 97 -5.65 -19.88 9.42
C TRP A 97 -6.25 -19.33 8.11
N THR A 98 -7.57 -19.31 8.03
CA THR A 98 -8.35 -18.77 6.91
C THR A 98 -9.62 -18.08 7.43
N THR A 99 -10.40 -17.47 6.55
CA THR A 99 -11.73 -16.93 6.88
C THR A 99 -12.78 -18.05 6.99
N GLY A 100 -13.91 -17.74 7.62
CA GLY A 100 -15.14 -18.54 7.46
C GLY A 100 -15.66 -18.53 6.03
N ASP A 101 -16.52 -19.48 5.69
CA ASP A 101 -16.97 -19.69 4.30
C ASP A 101 -17.76 -18.48 3.77
N ASP A 102 -18.53 -17.83 4.64
CA ASP A 102 -19.30 -16.62 4.34
C ASP A 102 -18.64 -15.34 4.89
N THR A 103 -17.33 -15.39 5.19
CA THR A 103 -16.60 -14.24 5.75
C THR A 103 -15.66 -13.62 4.71
N ASP A 104 -15.91 -12.36 4.38
CA ASP A 104 -14.95 -11.54 3.64
C ASP A 104 -13.72 -11.22 4.52
N LEU A 105 -12.52 -11.33 3.94
CA LEU A 105 -11.28 -11.13 4.67
C LEU A 105 -11.13 -9.70 5.20
N ALA A 106 -11.56 -8.68 4.47
CA ALA A 106 -11.48 -7.30 4.94
C ALA A 106 -12.44 -7.07 6.11
N ASP A 107 -13.65 -7.64 6.05
CA ASP A 107 -14.63 -7.59 7.15
C ASP A 107 -14.10 -8.29 8.42
N LEU A 108 -13.34 -9.38 8.27
CA LEU A 108 -12.66 -10.02 9.39
C LEU A 108 -11.54 -9.15 10.00
N LEU A 109 -10.78 -8.44 9.16
CA LEU A 109 -9.65 -7.61 9.59
C LEU A 109 -10.07 -6.25 10.16
N GLU A 110 -11.23 -5.73 9.76
CA GLU A 110 -11.74 -4.42 10.18
C GLU A 110 -11.81 -4.25 11.72
N PRO A 111 -12.37 -5.19 12.51
CA PRO A 111 -12.40 -5.06 13.96
C PRO A 111 -11.01 -5.02 14.62
N PHE A 112 -10.01 -5.68 14.01
CA PHE A 112 -8.63 -5.60 14.47
C PHE A 112 -8.02 -4.23 14.15
N ALA A 113 -8.22 -3.72 12.93
CA ALA A 113 -7.74 -2.41 12.51
C ALA A 113 -8.34 -1.28 13.37
N ALA A 114 -9.65 -1.31 13.62
CA ALA A 114 -10.37 -0.35 14.44
C ALA A 114 -9.83 -0.26 15.87
N ARG A 115 -9.25 -1.35 16.39
CA ARG A 115 -8.70 -1.41 17.74
C ARG A 115 -7.18 -1.39 17.78
N MET A 116 -6.49 -1.28 16.66
CA MET A 116 -5.03 -1.42 16.60
C MET A 116 -4.27 -0.46 17.54
N ALA A 117 -4.81 0.74 17.77
CA ALA A 117 -4.27 1.70 18.75
C ALA A 117 -4.46 1.29 20.23
N HIS A 118 -5.36 0.35 20.51
CA HIS A 118 -5.77 -0.09 21.85
C HIS A 118 -5.54 -1.59 22.11
N LEU A 119 -5.16 -2.37 21.09
CA LEU A 119 -4.94 -3.82 21.19
C LEU A 119 -3.71 -4.16 22.05
N VAL A 120 -2.70 -3.29 22.08
CA VAL A 120 -1.51 -3.45 22.93
C VAL A 120 -1.63 -2.54 24.17
N PRO A 121 -1.69 -3.09 25.41
CA PRO A 121 -1.77 -2.32 26.64
C PRO A 121 -0.64 -1.28 26.78
N LYS A 122 -0.95 -0.07 27.27
CA LYS A 122 0.01 1.04 27.46
C LYS A 122 1.34 0.64 28.15
N PRO A 123 1.38 -0.21 29.20
CA PRO A 123 2.65 -0.62 29.82
C PRO A 123 3.57 -1.41 28.88
N LEU A 124 3.00 -2.21 27.96
CA LEU A 124 3.75 -2.96 26.95
C LEU A 124 4.19 -2.06 25.78
N GLN A 125 3.53 -0.92 25.57
CA GLN A 125 3.96 0.09 24.59
C GLN A 125 5.27 0.77 25.00
N VAL A 126 5.59 0.86 26.30
CA VAL A 126 6.85 1.44 26.80
C VAL A 126 8.03 0.49 26.55
N LEU A 127 7.80 -0.82 26.64
CA LEU A 127 8.79 -1.86 26.31
C LEU A 127 8.95 -2.09 24.79
N ARG A 128 8.02 -1.56 23.98
CA ARG A 128 8.00 -1.70 22.52
C ARG A 128 9.30 -1.20 21.87
N ALA A 129 9.86 -0.09 22.37
CA ALA A 129 11.10 0.46 21.85
C ALA A 129 12.34 -0.44 22.05
N ALA A 130 12.30 -1.37 23.01
CA ALA A 130 13.39 -2.31 23.30
C ALA A 130 13.33 -3.59 22.46
N VAL A 131 12.17 -3.90 21.87
CA VAL A 131 11.92 -5.09 21.03
C VAL A 131 11.62 -4.69 19.58
N GLU A 132 11.68 -3.39 19.27
CA GLU A 132 11.46 -2.88 17.92
C GLU A 132 12.65 -3.23 17.03
N GLU A 133 12.48 -4.23 16.18
CA GLU A 133 13.31 -4.38 14.99
C GLU A 133 13.17 -3.11 14.15
N ARG A 134 14.31 -2.40 14.05
CA ARG A 134 14.43 -1.20 13.26
C ARG A 134 14.41 -1.56 11.79
N LEU A 135 13.83 -0.69 10.97
CA LEU A 135 13.96 -0.76 9.52
C LEU A 135 15.45 -1.02 9.16
N PRO A 136 15.78 -2.12 8.46
CA PRO A 136 17.15 -2.43 8.15
C PRO A 136 17.80 -1.31 7.32
N ALA A 137 19.09 -1.05 7.53
CA ALA A 137 19.79 0.02 6.79
C ALA A 137 19.76 -0.17 5.26
N HIS A 138 19.63 -1.41 4.80
CA HIS A 138 19.49 -1.73 3.37
C HIS A 138 18.08 -1.47 2.82
N GLU A 139 17.10 -1.16 3.66
CA GLU A 139 15.76 -0.76 3.21
C GLU A 139 15.62 0.77 3.14
N GLU A 140 16.68 1.54 3.43
CA GLU A 140 16.65 3.01 3.35
C GLU A 140 16.65 3.53 1.90
N ASN A 141 15.82 4.54 1.61
CA ASN A 141 15.64 5.14 0.28
C ASN A 141 16.76 6.12 -0.15
N THR A 142 18.01 5.73 0.10
CA THR A 142 19.16 6.26 -0.66
C THR A 142 18.95 6.02 -2.17
N ARG A 143 19.71 6.66 -3.06
CA ARG A 143 19.56 6.44 -4.53
C ARG A 143 19.54 4.96 -4.92
N ASN A 144 20.55 4.21 -4.48
CA ASN A 144 20.65 2.78 -4.73
C ASN A 144 19.62 1.96 -3.95
N GLY A 145 19.19 2.44 -2.78
CA GLY A 145 18.14 1.78 -1.98
C GLY A 145 16.76 1.90 -2.63
N ALA A 146 16.37 3.10 -3.05
CA ALA A 146 15.12 3.36 -3.75
C ALA A 146 15.02 2.53 -5.05
N LEU A 147 16.11 2.46 -5.83
CA LEU A 147 16.19 1.61 -7.03
C LEU A 147 15.97 0.12 -6.73
N ARG A 148 16.49 -0.39 -5.62
CA ARG A 148 16.27 -1.80 -5.22
C ARG A 148 14.85 -2.02 -4.69
N ASN A 149 14.32 -1.08 -3.92
CA ASN A 149 13.00 -1.19 -3.32
C ASN A 149 11.90 -1.14 -4.38
N ILE A 150 12.03 -0.23 -5.37
CA ILE A 150 11.07 -0.13 -6.47
C ILE A 150 11.10 -1.39 -7.33
N SER A 151 12.28 -1.95 -7.61
CA SER A 151 12.40 -3.14 -8.45
C SER A 151 11.73 -4.35 -7.76
N ARG A 152 11.92 -4.55 -6.45
CA ARG A 152 11.25 -5.65 -5.72
C ARG A 152 9.73 -5.61 -5.76
N HIS A 153 9.11 -4.44 -5.79
CA HIS A 153 7.65 -4.30 -5.83
C HIS A 153 7.08 -4.22 -7.25
N TYR A 154 7.73 -3.48 -8.14
CA TYR A 154 7.22 -3.20 -9.49
C TYR A 154 7.86 -4.04 -10.60
N ASP A 155 8.89 -4.85 -10.31
CA ASP A 155 9.33 -5.93 -11.21
C ASP A 155 8.35 -7.12 -11.19
N LEU A 156 7.28 -7.05 -10.37
CA LEU A 156 6.09 -7.87 -10.60
C LEU A 156 5.56 -7.54 -12.00
N SER A 157 5.50 -8.55 -12.87
CA SER A 157 5.17 -8.39 -14.30
C SER A 157 3.96 -7.46 -14.49
N ASN A 158 4.05 -6.53 -15.45
CA ASN A 158 2.92 -5.69 -15.90
C ASN A 158 1.67 -6.53 -16.17
N ASP A 159 1.85 -7.80 -16.57
CA ASP A 159 0.77 -8.75 -16.78
C ASP A 159 -0.06 -9.02 -15.53
N LEU A 160 0.56 -9.06 -14.35
CA LEU A 160 -0.12 -9.25 -13.06
C LEU A 160 -1.01 -8.05 -12.77
N PHE A 161 -0.44 -6.84 -12.83
CA PHE A 161 -1.17 -5.61 -12.54
C PHE A 161 -2.33 -5.42 -13.52
N ALA A 162 -2.14 -5.74 -14.79
CA ALA A 162 -3.18 -5.68 -15.81
C ALA A 162 -4.38 -6.62 -15.55
N GLN A 163 -4.25 -7.63 -14.68
CA GLN A 163 -5.38 -8.51 -14.34
C GLN A 163 -6.40 -7.85 -13.40
N PHE A 164 -6.00 -6.89 -12.58
CA PHE A 164 -6.88 -6.35 -11.52
C PHE A 164 -7.00 -4.83 -11.50
N LEU A 165 -6.07 -4.10 -12.14
CA LEU A 165 -6.21 -2.66 -12.33
C LEU A 165 -7.26 -2.33 -13.41
N ASP A 166 -7.59 -1.06 -13.53
CA ASP A 166 -8.34 -0.54 -14.67
C ASP A 166 -7.44 -0.37 -15.91
N HIS A 167 -8.03 -0.04 -17.07
CA HIS A 167 -7.29 0.07 -18.33
C HIS A 167 -6.23 1.18 -18.32
N SER A 168 -6.36 2.18 -17.45
CA SER A 168 -5.31 3.18 -17.26
C SER A 168 -4.06 2.62 -16.57
N MET A 169 -4.11 1.42 -15.98
CA MET A 169 -3.03 0.86 -15.15
C MET A 169 -2.69 1.78 -13.96
N THR A 170 -3.70 2.42 -13.36
CA THR A 170 -3.47 3.34 -12.23
C THR A 170 -3.46 2.56 -10.91
N TYR A 171 -2.28 2.45 -10.31
CA TYR A 171 -2.09 1.81 -9.00
C TYR A 171 -1.98 2.85 -7.88
N SER A 172 -3.08 3.57 -7.65
CA SER A 172 -3.27 4.54 -6.56
C SER A 172 -4.77 4.74 -6.29
N ALA A 173 -5.13 5.45 -5.22
CA ALA A 173 -6.52 5.69 -4.85
C ALA A 173 -7.33 6.31 -5.99
N ALA A 174 -8.51 5.76 -6.32
CA ALA A 174 -9.46 6.38 -7.23
C ALA A 174 -10.31 7.45 -6.51
N TRP A 175 -11.04 8.28 -7.26
CA TRP A 175 -11.99 9.27 -6.73
C TRP A 175 -13.38 9.02 -7.29
N PHE A 176 -14.20 8.33 -6.51
CA PHE A 176 -15.60 8.02 -6.86
C PHE A 176 -16.53 9.22 -6.65
N PRO A 177 -17.72 9.24 -7.30
CA PRO A 177 -18.76 10.22 -7.00
C PRO A 177 -19.24 10.15 -5.54
N ASP A 178 -19.62 11.29 -4.96
CA ASP A 178 -20.00 11.38 -3.53
C ASP A 178 -21.39 10.76 -3.22
N HIS A 179 -22.17 10.41 -4.25
CA HIS A 179 -23.56 9.92 -4.12
C HIS A 179 -23.76 8.53 -4.75
N VAL A 180 -22.86 7.59 -4.47
CA VAL A 180 -23.04 6.20 -4.90
C VAL A 180 -24.06 5.52 -4.00
N ILE A 181 -25.16 5.07 -4.61
CA ILE A 181 -26.23 4.31 -3.92
C ILE A 181 -25.88 2.81 -3.86
N ASP A 182 -25.23 2.31 -4.91
CA ASP A 182 -24.87 0.89 -5.05
C ASP A 182 -23.37 0.72 -5.31
N LEU A 183 -22.68 0.09 -4.37
CA LEU A 183 -21.24 -0.14 -4.41
C LEU A 183 -20.81 -1.11 -5.52
N ASP A 184 -21.73 -1.92 -6.04
CA ASP A 184 -21.45 -2.85 -7.14
C ASP A 184 -21.51 -2.16 -8.52
N THR A 185 -21.99 -0.93 -8.57
CA THR A 185 -22.02 -0.09 -9.78
C THR A 185 -20.82 0.83 -9.92
N LEU A 186 -19.82 0.72 -9.03
CA LEU A 186 -18.63 1.56 -9.06
C LEU A 186 -17.78 1.29 -10.32
N ASP A 187 -17.66 2.33 -11.15
CA ASP A 187 -16.74 2.32 -12.29
C ASP A 187 -15.34 2.79 -11.84
N LEU A 188 -14.43 1.83 -11.70
CA LEU A 188 -13.04 2.11 -11.32
C LEU A 188 -12.32 2.97 -12.36
N GLN A 189 -12.55 2.75 -13.66
CA GLN A 189 -11.88 3.50 -14.73
C GLN A 189 -12.29 4.97 -14.64
N ALA A 190 -13.61 5.24 -14.63
CA ALA A 190 -14.11 6.61 -14.51
C ALA A 190 -13.64 7.30 -13.22
N ALA A 191 -13.53 6.56 -12.11
CA ALA A 191 -13.05 7.10 -10.85
C ALA A 191 -11.54 7.41 -10.86
N GLN A 192 -10.72 6.63 -11.57
CA GLN A 192 -9.29 6.92 -11.74
C GLN A 192 -9.08 8.14 -12.64
N GLU A 193 -9.87 8.23 -13.71
CA GLU A 193 -9.88 9.38 -14.61
C GLU A 193 -10.27 10.66 -13.88
N ARG A 194 -11.37 10.63 -13.11
CA ARG A 194 -11.79 11.73 -12.25
C ARG A 194 -10.71 12.11 -11.23
N LYS A 195 -10.04 11.12 -10.63
CA LYS A 195 -8.92 11.36 -9.70
C LYS A 195 -7.78 12.13 -10.37
N MET A 196 -7.37 11.70 -11.56
CA MET A 196 -6.29 12.35 -12.32
C MET A 196 -6.70 13.76 -12.70
N ASP A 197 -7.93 13.96 -13.16
CA ASP A 197 -8.45 15.29 -13.47
C ASP A 197 -8.40 16.22 -12.26
N GLY A 198 -8.85 15.74 -11.10
CA GLY A 198 -8.80 16.52 -9.86
C GLY A 198 -7.39 16.91 -9.42
N MET A 199 -6.37 16.09 -9.69
CA MET A 199 -4.97 16.42 -9.44
C MET A 199 -4.46 17.49 -10.40
N LEU A 200 -4.78 17.36 -11.69
CA LEU A 200 -4.40 18.32 -12.72
C LEU A 200 -5.06 19.68 -12.47
N ASP A 201 -6.32 19.68 -12.01
CA ASP A 201 -7.03 20.90 -11.61
C ASP A 201 -6.37 21.58 -10.40
N TYR A 202 -5.98 20.79 -9.38
CA TYR A 202 -5.23 21.30 -8.23
C TYR A 202 -3.89 21.92 -8.64
N ALA A 203 -3.18 21.33 -9.61
CA ALA A 203 -1.94 21.87 -10.12
C ALA A 203 -2.13 23.00 -11.14
N GLY A 204 -3.36 23.29 -11.59
CA GLY A 204 -3.65 24.31 -12.60
C GLY A 204 -3.16 23.94 -14.00
N VAL A 205 -3.19 22.65 -14.34
CA VAL A 205 -2.67 22.13 -15.62
C VAL A 205 -3.71 22.28 -16.73
N GLY A 206 -3.29 22.93 -17.82
CA GLY A 206 -4.06 23.10 -19.05
C GLY A 206 -3.17 23.32 -20.26
N GLU A 207 -3.71 23.96 -21.29
CA GLU A 207 -3.00 24.21 -22.54
C GLU A 207 -1.76 25.09 -22.31
N GLY A 208 -0.60 24.64 -22.81
CA GLY A 208 0.67 25.34 -22.71
C GLY A 208 1.39 25.23 -21.37
N THR A 209 0.78 24.59 -20.35
CA THR A 209 1.45 24.34 -19.05
C THR A 209 2.68 23.46 -19.24
N THR A 210 3.83 23.85 -18.67
CA THR A 210 4.99 22.97 -18.53
C THR A 210 4.92 22.25 -17.19
N MET A 211 4.65 20.95 -17.24
CA MET A 211 4.39 20.12 -16.05
C MET A 211 5.53 19.13 -15.79
N LEU A 212 5.91 18.98 -14.53
CA LEU A 212 6.72 17.85 -14.04
C LEU A 212 5.81 16.84 -13.35
N GLU A 213 5.85 15.58 -13.78
CA GLU A 213 5.28 14.45 -13.05
C GLU A 213 6.41 13.69 -12.35
N ILE A 214 6.31 13.52 -11.02
CA ILE A 214 7.23 12.72 -10.24
C ILE A 214 6.59 11.37 -9.90
N GLY A 215 7.08 10.31 -10.54
CA GLY A 215 6.52 8.96 -10.47
C GLY A 215 5.59 8.67 -11.64
N THR A 216 6.16 8.34 -12.80
CA THR A 216 5.44 8.06 -14.05
C THR A 216 4.33 7.00 -13.93
N GLY A 217 4.50 6.01 -13.04
CA GLY A 217 3.67 4.81 -13.05
C GLY A 217 3.69 4.16 -14.43
N TRP A 218 2.51 3.92 -15.01
CA TRP A 218 2.37 3.42 -16.39
C TRP A 218 1.93 4.51 -17.39
N GLY A 219 2.14 5.80 -17.05
CA GLY A 219 1.98 6.93 -17.96
C GLY A 219 0.58 7.55 -18.06
N ALA A 220 -0.42 7.02 -17.35
CA ALA A 220 -1.81 7.49 -17.46
C ALA A 220 -1.99 8.99 -17.16
N LEU A 221 -1.35 9.50 -16.11
CA LEU A 221 -1.47 10.90 -15.71
C LEU A 221 -0.75 11.82 -16.71
N ALA A 222 0.45 11.45 -17.18
CA ALA A 222 1.14 12.19 -18.24
C ALA A 222 0.31 12.27 -19.53
N ILE A 223 -0.27 11.15 -19.97
CA ILE A 223 -1.15 11.11 -21.15
C ILE A 223 -2.33 12.05 -20.96
N ARG A 224 -2.99 11.99 -19.79
CA ARG A 224 -4.17 12.81 -19.51
C ARG A 224 -3.82 14.31 -19.41
N ALA A 225 -2.66 14.66 -18.88
CA ALA A 225 -2.16 16.03 -18.88
C ALA A 225 -1.86 16.53 -20.30
N ALA A 226 -1.20 15.72 -21.13
CA ALA A 226 -0.91 16.06 -22.52
C ALA A 226 -2.17 16.21 -23.38
N GLN A 227 -3.21 15.41 -23.12
CA GLN A 227 -4.54 15.57 -23.75
C GLN A 227 -5.22 16.89 -23.38
N ARG A 228 -4.82 17.55 -22.28
CA ARG A 228 -5.23 18.93 -21.95
C ARG A 228 -4.35 20.00 -22.59
N GLY A 229 -3.36 19.62 -23.41
CA GLY A 229 -2.42 20.51 -24.08
C GLY A 229 -1.18 20.89 -23.26
N ALA A 230 -0.90 20.18 -22.15
CA ALA A 230 0.31 20.42 -21.36
C ALA A 230 1.54 19.74 -21.98
N ARG A 231 2.72 20.32 -21.76
CA ARG A 231 4.02 19.68 -22.03
C ARG A 231 4.50 19.02 -20.74
N VAL A 232 4.67 17.70 -20.75
CA VAL A 232 4.94 16.91 -19.56
C VAL A 232 6.36 16.36 -19.60
N THR A 233 7.15 16.65 -18.58
CA THR A 233 8.31 15.83 -18.22
C THR A 233 7.87 14.85 -17.14
N SER A 234 7.87 13.55 -17.45
CA SER A 234 7.51 12.50 -16.49
C SER A 234 8.74 11.70 -16.09
N ILE A 235 8.98 11.55 -14.80
CA ILE A 235 10.16 10.85 -14.30
C ILE A 235 9.82 9.59 -13.49
N THR A 236 10.60 8.55 -13.70
CA THR A 236 10.57 7.33 -12.88
C THR A 236 11.98 6.78 -12.69
N ILE A 237 12.15 5.93 -11.69
CA ILE A 237 13.37 5.16 -11.46
C ILE A 237 13.21 3.66 -11.84
N SER A 238 12.02 3.22 -12.27
CA SER A 238 11.78 1.87 -12.81
C SER A 238 11.94 1.88 -14.34
N ARG A 239 12.72 0.93 -14.86
CA ARG A 239 12.93 0.79 -16.31
C ARG A 239 11.71 0.22 -17.00
N GLU A 240 11.03 -0.70 -16.34
CA GLU A 240 9.83 -1.41 -16.77
C GLU A 240 8.67 -0.42 -16.94
N GLN A 241 8.46 0.43 -15.93
CA GLN A 241 7.49 1.52 -15.98
C GLN A 241 7.83 2.54 -17.08
N SER A 242 9.10 2.93 -17.19
CA SER A 242 9.54 3.87 -18.22
C SER A 242 9.26 3.33 -19.62
N ALA A 243 9.62 2.07 -19.90
CA ALA A 243 9.40 1.46 -21.21
C ALA A 243 7.90 1.36 -21.53
N PHE A 244 7.09 0.88 -20.59
CA PHE A 244 5.65 0.73 -20.79
C PHE A 244 4.94 2.07 -20.96
N ALA A 245 5.35 3.10 -20.22
CA ALA A 245 4.79 4.44 -20.34
C ALA A 245 5.11 5.07 -21.70
N ILE A 246 6.33 4.88 -22.23
CA ILE A 246 6.73 5.35 -23.57
C ILE A 246 5.82 4.73 -24.63
N ASP A 247 5.61 3.41 -24.59
CA ASP A 247 4.74 2.72 -25.54
C ASP A 247 3.30 3.24 -25.48
N ARG A 248 2.78 3.48 -24.27
CA ARG A 248 1.41 4.01 -24.09
C ARG A 248 1.26 5.46 -24.52
N VAL A 249 2.28 6.28 -24.28
CA VAL A 249 2.32 7.68 -24.72
C VAL A 249 2.26 7.76 -26.25
N ALA A 250 3.07 6.95 -26.94
CA ALA A 250 3.05 6.85 -28.39
C ALA A 250 1.72 6.30 -28.91
N ALA A 251 1.17 5.25 -28.29
CA ALA A 251 -0.13 4.70 -28.67
C ALA A 251 -1.29 5.70 -28.47
N ALA A 252 -1.14 6.66 -27.56
CA ALA A 252 -2.11 7.73 -27.33
C ALA A 252 -1.93 8.94 -28.26
N GLY A 253 -0.87 8.98 -29.10
CA GLY A 253 -0.60 10.05 -30.05
C GLY A 253 -0.19 11.38 -29.40
N VAL A 254 0.44 11.33 -28.21
CA VAL A 254 0.85 12.51 -27.43
C VAL A 254 2.36 12.54 -27.15
N GLU A 255 3.14 11.76 -27.90
CA GLU A 255 4.60 11.64 -27.76
C GLU A 255 5.36 12.97 -27.95
N ASP A 256 4.81 13.90 -28.75
CA ASP A 256 5.40 15.24 -28.93
C ASP A 256 5.22 16.15 -27.70
N LEU A 257 4.34 15.78 -26.78
CA LEU A 257 4.01 16.53 -25.57
C LEU A 257 4.53 15.88 -24.30
N VAL A 258 4.92 14.60 -24.32
CA VAL A 258 5.34 13.85 -23.14
C VAL A 258 6.76 13.31 -23.30
N ASP A 259 7.65 13.75 -22.43
CA ASP A 259 9.01 13.25 -22.30
C ASP A 259 9.14 12.39 -21.03
N VAL A 260 9.24 11.06 -21.21
CA VAL A 260 9.41 10.10 -20.13
C VAL A 260 10.89 9.82 -19.90
N ARG A 261 11.38 10.07 -18.69
CA ARG A 261 12.80 9.92 -18.34
C ARG A 261 13.01 8.96 -17.20
N LEU A 262 14.00 8.08 -17.36
CA LEU A 262 14.57 7.30 -16.26
C LEU A 262 15.49 8.22 -15.43
N CYS A 263 14.91 8.91 -14.45
CA CYS A 263 15.56 9.98 -13.71
C CYS A 263 15.09 9.98 -12.25
N ASP A 264 16.04 10.14 -11.34
CA ASP A 264 15.72 10.37 -9.93
C ASP A 264 15.29 11.83 -9.75
N TYR A 265 14.22 12.08 -8.99
CA TYR A 265 13.69 13.43 -8.77
C TYR A 265 14.74 14.42 -8.23
N ARG A 266 15.73 13.92 -7.49
CA ARG A 266 16.82 14.73 -6.92
C ARG A 266 17.75 15.31 -7.98
N ASP A 267 17.78 14.72 -9.17
CA ASP A 267 18.65 15.11 -10.29
C ASP A 267 17.90 15.91 -11.37
N VAL A 268 16.61 16.19 -11.17
CA VAL A 268 15.83 16.99 -12.11
C VAL A 268 16.28 18.44 -12.08
N GLU A 269 16.48 18.98 -13.27
CA GLU A 269 16.76 20.39 -13.52
C GLU A 269 15.61 21.04 -14.30
N GLY A 270 15.57 22.37 -14.30
CA GLY A 270 14.56 23.16 -15.00
C GLY A 270 13.62 23.93 -14.09
N THR A 271 12.53 24.42 -14.67
CA THR A 271 11.49 25.19 -14.00
C THR A 271 10.14 24.84 -14.61
N PHE A 272 9.15 24.55 -13.76
CA PHE A 272 7.86 24.00 -14.16
C PHE A 272 6.71 24.84 -13.59
N ASP A 273 5.68 25.07 -14.39
CA ASP A 273 4.46 25.78 -13.98
C ASP A 273 3.65 24.94 -13.00
N ALA A 274 3.68 23.62 -13.19
CA ALA A 274 2.96 22.64 -12.39
C ALA A 274 3.88 21.47 -12.02
N ILE A 275 3.77 20.98 -10.79
CA ILE A 275 4.40 19.71 -10.38
C ILE A 275 3.33 18.79 -9.80
N VAL A 276 3.24 17.55 -10.29
CA VAL A 276 2.30 16.55 -9.78
C VAL A 276 3.05 15.33 -9.30
N SER A 277 2.68 14.82 -8.12
CA SER A 277 3.24 13.60 -7.55
C SER A 277 2.12 12.79 -6.89
N VAL A 278 1.92 11.56 -7.34
CA VAL A 278 0.86 10.69 -6.84
C VAL A 278 1.48 9.52 -6.08
N GLU A 279 1.19 9.41 -4.78
CA GLU A 279 1.55 8.28 -3.90
C GLU A 279 3.04 7.89 -3.99
N MET A 280 3.90 8.90 -4.13
CA MET A 280 5.35 8.75 -4.22
C MET A 280 6.04 9.08 -2.88
N ILE A 281 5.49 10.02 -2.09
CA ILE A 281 6.13 10.50 -0.85
C ILE A 281 6.33 9.39 0.19
N GLU A 282 5.51 8.35 0.13
CA GLU A 282 5.57 7.12 0.91
C GLU A 282 6.87 6.36 0.64
N ALA A 283 7.38 6.41 -0.59
CA ALA A 283 8.65 5.79 -1.00
C ALA A 283 9.87 6.72 -0.78
N VAL A 284 9.68 7.96 -0.33
CA VAL A 284 10.78 8.90 -0.05
C VAL A 284 11.41 8.58 1.31
N GLY A 285 10.59 8.38 2.35
CA GLY A 285 11.02 8.15 3.73
C GLY A 285 11.37 9.42 4.53
N GLU A 286 11.15 9.37 5.86
CA GLU A 286 11.22 10.54 6.79
C GLU A 286 12.49 11.37 6.63
N LYS A 287 13.65 10.71 6.51
CA LYS A 287 14.96 11.37 6.41
C LYS A 287 15.11 12.25 5.15
N PHE A 288 14.36 11.95 4.10
CA PHE A 288 14.50 12.58 2.78
C PHE A 288 13.36 13.55 2.45
N TRP A 289 12.29 13.63 3.26
CA TRP A 289 11.21 14.61 3.05
C TRP A 289 11.71 16.06 2.95
N PRO A 290 12.66 16.55 3.78
CA PRO A 290 13.23 17.88 3.60
C PRO A 290 13.80 18.11 2.20
N MET A 291 14.59 17.16 1.69
CA MET A 291 15.19 17.23 0.35
C MET A 291 14.12 17.15 -0.75
N TYR A 292 13.10 16.30 -0.55
CA TYR A 292 11.98 16.18 -1.46
C TYR A 292 11.24 17.51 -1.63
N PHE A 293 10.77 18.12 -0.55
CA PHE A 293 10.06 19.41 -0.63
C PHE A 293 10.96 20.56 -1.10
N ALA A 294 12.24 20.60 -0.70
CA ALA A 294 13.20 21.58 -1.21
C ALA A 294 13.41 21.45 -2.73
N THR A 295 13.36 20.23 -3.26
CA THR A 295 13.42 19.99 -4.71
C THR A 295 12.18 20.54 -5.41
N LEU A 296 10.99 20.34 -4.85
CA LEU A 296 9.76 20.92 -5.39
C LEU A 296 9.81 22.45 -5.40
N ASP A 297 10.23 23.09 -4.30
CA ASP A 297 10.35 24.56 -4.23
C ASP A 297 11.39 25.09 -5.22
N ARG A 298 12.51 24.38 -5.43
CA ARG A 298 13.53 24.77 -6.41
C ARG A 298 13.01 24.72 -7.85
N LEU A 299 12.23 23.70 -8.18
CA LEU A 299 11.76 23.42 -9.55
C LEU A 299 10.49 24.21 -9.94
N LEU A 300 9.76 24.77 -8.97
CA LEU A 300 8.48 25.42 -9.23
C LEU A 300 8.64 26.85 -9.77
N ALA A 301 7.99 27.19 -10.87
CA ALA A 301 7.95 28.55 -11.41
C ALA A 301 7.28 29.54 -10.43
N PRO A 302 7.58 30.85 -10.51
CA PRO A 302 6.79 31.86 -9.80
C PRO A 302 5.29 31.75 -10.15
N GLY A 303 4.42 31.69 -9.13
CA GLY A 303 2.98 31.48 -9.32
C GLY A 303 2.56 30.04 -9.64
N GLY A 304 3.52 29.12 -9.82
CA GLY A 304 3.24 27.71 -10.06
C GLY A 304 2.63 27.00 -8.85
N LYS A 305 2.03 25.83 -9.12
CA LYS A 305 1.34 24.99 -8.13
C LYS A 305 1.88 23.58 -8.12
N VAL A 306 1.87 22.96 -6.94
CA VAL A 306 2.21 21.55 -6.75
C VAL A 306 0.94 20.81 -6.31
N ALA A 307 0.66 19.66 -6.90
CA ALA A 307 -0.38 18.74 -6.42
C ALA A 307 0.26 17.43 -5.95
N ILE A 308 0.06 17.08 -4.68
CA ILE A 308 0.54 15.82 -4.09
C ILE A 308 -0.66 14.99 -3.65
N GLN A 309 -0.76 13.74 -4.12
CA GLN A 309 -1.61 12.73 -3.50
C GLN A 309 -0.74 11.88 -2.59
N ALA A 310 -1.12 11.75 -1.32
CA ALA A 310 -0.36 10.96 -0.35
C ALA A 310 -1.30 10.16 0.53
N ILE A 311 -1.00 8.88 0.72
CA ILE A 311 -1.48 8.10 1.85
C ILE A 311 -0.97 8.78 3.12
N THR A 312 -1.85 8.92 4.10
CA THR A 312 -1.57 9.58 5.37
C THR A 312 -2.00 8.71 6.54
N MET A 313 -1.42 8.97 7.70
CA MET A 313 -1.91 8.45 8.97
C MET A 313 -1.84 9.53 10.05
N GLN A 314 -2.54 9.30 11.17
CA GLN A 314 -2.50 10.21 12.32
C GLN A 314 -1.07 10.37 12.83
N HIS A 315 -0.72 11.59 13.28
CA HIS A 315 0.67 11.94 13.60
C HIS A 315 1.24 11.07 14.73
N ASP A 316 0.48 10.85 15.81
CA ASP A 316 0.87 9.99 16.91
C ASP A 316 1.17 8.55 16.45
N ARG A 317 0.36 8.02 15.54
CA ARG A 317 0.56 6.69 14.93
C ARG A 317 1.83 6.66 14.10
N MET A 318 2.03 7.65 13.21
CA MET A 318 3.26 7.76 12.42
C MET A 318 4.49 7.79 13.33
N ARG A 319 4.47 8.62 14.39
CA ARG A 319 5.59 8.67 15.35
C ARG A 319 5.86 7.33 16.03
N ALA A 320 4.80 6.59 16.37
CA ALA A 320 4.88 5.27 17.00
C ALA A 320 5.29 4.13 16.05
N THR A 321 5.16 4.31 14.73
CA THR A 321 5.45 3.28 13.72
C THR A 321 6.62 3.61 12.81
N ARG A 322 7.16 4.84 12.81
CA ARG A 322 8.20 5.31 11.87
C ARG A 322 9.51 4.52 11.86
N ARG A 323 9.78 3.72 12.89
CA ARG A 323 10.97 2.83 12.99
C ARG A 323 10.61 1.35 12.87
N SER A 324 9.33 1.03 12.72
CA SER A 324 8.81 -0.32 12.76
C SER A 324 9.04 -1.03 11.45
N TYR A 325 9.74 -2.16 11.46
CA TYR A 325 9.61 -3.17 10.42
C TYR A 325 8.37 -4.03 10.69
N GLY A 326 7.63 -4.43 9.66
CA GLY A 326 6.37 -5.17 9.81
C GLY A 326 5.96 -5.82 8.49
N TRP A 327 4.84 -6.56 8.48
CA TRP A 327 4.46 -7.42 7.35
C TRP A 327 4.45 -6.69 6.00
N ILE A 328 3.86 -5.49 5.93
CA ILE A 328 3.82 -4.67 4.72
C ILE A 328 5.23 -4.32 4.22
N HIS A 329 6.17 -3.98 5.09
CA HIS A 329 7.55 -3.68 4.69
C HIS A 329 8.30 -4.91 4.20
N LYS A 330 8.02 -6.08 4.79
CA LYS A 330 8.66 -7.34 4.42
C LYS A 330 8.20 -7.84 3.06
N TYR A 331 6.90 -7.78 2.79
CA TYR A 331 6.30 -8.47 1.65
C TYR A 331 5.85 -7.55 0.51
N ILE A 332 5.52 -6.28 0.80
CA ILE A 332 4.85 -5.41 -0.17
C ILE A 332 5.68 -4.16 -0.45
N PHE A 333 5.88 -3.26 0.52
CA PHE A 333 6.53 -1.96 0.33
C PHE A 333 7.80 -1.81 1.20
N PRO A 334 8.93 -2.38 0.77
CA PRO A 334 10.19 -2.21 1.49
C PRO A 334 10.61 -0.73 1.51
N GLY A 335 11.04 -0.26 2.67
CA GLY A 335 11.47 1.14 2.86
C GLY A 335 10.36 2.20 2.90
N GLY A 336 9.09 1.80 2.71
CA GLY A 336 7.96 2.71 2.73
C GLY A 336 7.74 3.36 4.10
N LEU A 337 7.34 4.63 4.13
CA LEU A 337 6.85 5.29 5.33
C LEU A 337 5.71 6.24 4.99
N ILE A 338 4.55 5.96 5.54
CA ILE A 338 3.35 6.80 5.38
C ILE A 338 3.51 8.07 6.24
N PRO A 339 3.50 9.27 5.65
CA PRO A 339 3.59 10.52 6.40
C PRO A 339 2.29 10.81 7.18
N SER A 340 2.38 11.75 8.11
CA SER A 340 1.19 12.45 8.61
C SER A 340 1.11 13.83 7.95
N LEU A 341 -0.10 14.39 7.88
CA LEU A 341 -0.28 15.75 7.34
C LEU A 341 0.52 16.78 8.12
N GLN A 342 0.55 16.65 9.45
CA GLN A 342 1.39 17.49 10.30
C GLN A 342 2.88 17.37 9.92
N ALA A 343 3.39 16.17 9.61
CA ALA A 343 4.79 16.03 9.21
C ALA A 343 5.07 16.62 7.82
N ILE A 344 4.10 16.55 6.90
CA ILE A 344 4.18 17.24 5.61
C ILE A 344 4.25 18.76 5.84
N ASP A 345 3.36 19.32 6.65
CA ASP A 345 3.34 20.75 6.98
C ASP A 345 4.64 21.20 7.66
N GLU A 346 5.12 20.44 8.64
CA GLU A 346 6.40 20.71 9.33
C GLU A 346 7.58 20.73 8.35
N ALA A 347 7.64 19.76 7.42
CA ALA A 347 8.70 19.71 6.43
C ALA A 347 8.62 20.85 5.41
N LEU A 348 7.42 21.22 4.97
CA LEU A 348 7.19 22.37 4.10
C LEU A 348 7.61 23.68 4.78
N VAL A 349 7.16 23.92 6.01
CA VAL A 349 7.46 25.13 6.79
C VAL A 349 8.95 25.24 7.11
N GLY A 350 9.59 24.13 7.49
CA GLY A 350 10.98 24.13 7.93
C GLY A 350 12.00 24.26 6.80
N HIS A 351 11.63 23.94 5.55
CA HIS A 351 12.61 23.81 4.46
C HIS A 351 12.24 24.56 3.18
N THR A 352 11.05 25.17 3.09
CA THR A 352 10.56 25.79 1.85
C THR A 352 9.67 27.02 2.10
N ARG A 353 9.36 27.74 1.02
CA ARG A 353 8.31 28.78 0.99
C ARG A 353 6.93 28.23 0.65
N LEU A 354 6.81 26.92 0.43
CA LEU A 354 5.58 26.26 0.02
C LEU A 354 4.68 25.98 1.23
N ARG A 355 3.37 26.06 1.04
CA ARG A 355 2.35 25.69 2.04
C ARG A 355 1.23 24.93 1.37
N VAL A 356 0.63 24.00 2.11
CA VAL A 356 -0.67 23.41 1.71
C VAL A 356 -1.71 24.55 1.75
N VAL A 357 -2.39 24.76 0.64
CA VAL A 357 -3.41 25.81 0.48
C VAL A 357 -4.81 25.23 0.29
N GLU A 358 -4.92 24.04 -0.30
CA GLU A 358 -6.17 23.29 -0.40
C GLU A 358 -5.92 21.80 -0.16
N ARG A 359 -6.97 21.10 0.28
CA ARG A 359 -6.94 19.67 0.56
C ARG A 359 -8.27 19.01 0.20
N ARG A 360 -8.17 17.80 -0.37
CA ARG A 360 -9.29 16.87 -0.58
C ARG A 360 -8.91 15.51 -0.01
N ASP A 361 -9.80 14.92 0.78
CA ASP A 361 -9.59 13.60 1.36
C ASP A 361 -10.27 12.51 0.53
N LEU A 362 -9.54 11.42 0.30
CA LEU A 362 -9.99 10.27 -0.49
C LEU A 362 -10.05 8.96 0.31
N GLY A 363 -10.01 9.03 1.65
CA GLY A 363 -9.85 7.85 2.53
C GLY A 363 -10.88 6.74 2.28
N TRP A 364 -12.16 7.10 2.24
CA TRP A 364 -13.24 6.17 1.89
C TRP A 364 -13.07 5.59 0.48
N HIS A 365 -12.68 6.44 -0.48
CA HIS A 365 -12.50 6.03 -1.87
C HIS A 365 -11.35 5.04 -2.03
N TYR A 366 -10.27 5.15 -1.25
CA TYR A 366 -9.19 4.15 -1.29
C TYR A 366 -9.67 2.80 -0.72
N GLY A 367 -10.48 2.80 0.34
CA GLY A 367 -11.15 1.57 0.80
C GLY A 367 -11.91 0.88 -0.34
N GLN A 368 -12.71 1.62 -1.10
CA GLN A 368 -13.43 1.07 -2.25
C GLN A 368 -12.52 0.64 -3.40
N THR A 369 -11.45 1.39 -3.67
CA THR A 369 -10.45 1.05 -4.69
C THR A 369 -9.81 -0.31 -4.39
N LEU A 370 -9.38 -0.52 -3.15
CA LEU A 370 -8.76 -1.77 -2.69
C LEU A 370 -9.73 -2.95 -2.73
N ARG A 371 -11.00 -2.73 -2.36
CA ARG A 371 -12.06 -3.73 -2.49
C ARG A 371 -12.21 -4.19 -3.94
N LEU A 372 -12.32 -3.25 -4.88
CA LEU A 372 -12.48 -3.57 -6.31
C LEU A 372 -11.23 -4.27 -6.87
N TRP A 373 -10.03 -3.82 -6.52
CA TRP A 373 -8.79 -4.51 -6.89
C TRP A 373 -8.75 -5.93 -6.35
N ARG A 374 -9.13 -6.15 -5.08
CA ARG A 374 -9.16 -7.48 -4.48
C ARG A 374 -10.16 -8.40 -5.17
N GLN A 375 -11.38 -7.93 -5.40
CA GLN A 375 -12.39 -8.70 -6.12
C GLN A 375 -11.92 -9.11 -7.51
N ARG A 376 -11.35 -8.17 -8.28
CA ARG A 376 -10.79 -8.45 -9.61
C ARG A 376 -9.59 -9.41 -9.55
N PHE A 377 -8.69 -9.23 -8.59
CA PHE A 377 -7.54 -10.11 -8.38
C PHE A 377 -7.96 -11.55 -8.08
N VAL A 378 -8.91 -11.74 -7.15
CA VAL A 378 -9.43 -13.07 -6.81
C VAL A 378 -10.14 -13.71 -8.01
N ALA A 379 -10.95 -12.95 -8.74
CA ALA A 379 -11.63 -13.43 -9.95
C ALA A 379 -10.65 -13.81 -11.07
N ALA A 380 -9.55 -13.07 -11.22
CA ALA A 380 -8.53 -13.32 -12.24
C ALA A 380 -7.49 -14.38 -11.82
N TRP A 381 -7.57 -14.93 -10.60
CA TRP A 381 -6.59 -15.90 -10.10
C TRP A 381 -6.29 -17.06 -11.06
N PRO A 382 -7.27 -17.70 -11.73
CA PRO A 382 -6.98 -18.78 -12.68
C PRO A 382 -6.05 -18.38 -13.83
N GLU A 383 -6.07 -17.11 -14.26
CA GLU A 383 -5.15 -16.60 -15.29
C GLU A 383 -3.80 -16.17 -14.70
N ILE A 384 -3.80 -15.66 -13.47
CA ILE A 384 -2.58 -15.29 -12.74
C ILE A 384 -1.74 -16.54 -12.43
N GLU A 385 -2.38 -17.62 -12.00
CA GLU A 385 -1.72 -18.90 -11.68
C GLU A 385 -0.99 -19.49 -12.89
N LYS A 386 -1.59 -19.43 -14.08
CA LYS A 386 -0.97 -19.88 -15.35
C LYS A 386 0.32 -19.14 -15.69
N ARG A 387 0.53 -17.94 -15.13
CA ARG A 387 1.74 -17.13 -15.31
C ARG A 387 2.85 -17.45 -14.31
N GLY A 388 2.64 -18.48 -13.46
CA GLY A 388 3.67 -19.03 -12.57
C GLY A 388 3.61 -18.51 -11.13
N PHE A 389 2.58 -17.75 -10.76
CA PHE A 389 2.32 -17.34 -9.38
C PHE A 389 1.65 -18.48 -8.59
N ASP A 390 2.12 -18.73 -7.37
CA ASP A 390 1.65 -19.85 -6.54
C ASP A 390 0.56 -19.44 -5.53
N ALA A 391 -0.08 -20.43 -4.90
CA ALA A 391 -1.15 -20.20 -3.92
C ALA A 391 -0.69 -19.39 -2.68
N THR A 392 0.60 -19.39 -2.34
CA THR A 392 1.14 -18.58 -1.25
C THR A 392 1.21 -17.11 -1.66
N PHE A 393 1.63 -16.84 -2.91
CA PHE A 393 1.54 -15.51 -3.51
C PHE A 393 0.10 -15.00 -3.52
N ARG A 394 -0.88 -15.84 -3.91
CA ARG A 394 -2.31 -15.48 -3.85
C ARG A 394 -2.70 -14.98 -2.46
N ARG A 395 -2.42 -15.78 -1.43
CA ARG A 395 -2.78 -15.44 -0.04
C ARG A 395 -2.04 -14.20 0.44
N MET A 396 -0.77 -14.01 0.06
CA MET A 396 -0.03 -12.80 0.36
C MET A 396 -0.72 -11.57 -0.25
N TRP A 397 -1.03 -11.60 -1.55
CA TRP A 397 -1.59 -10.45 -2.25
C TRP A 397 -3.03 -10.13 -1.82
N GLU A 398 -3.86 -11.17 -1.63
CA GLU A 398 -5.21 -11.02 -1.11
C GLU A 398 -5.22 -10.45 0.31
N PHE A 399 -4.34 -10.94 1.18
CA PHE A 399 -4.17 -10.41 2.53
C PHE A 399 -3.71 -8.96 2.51
N TYR A 400 -2.77 -8.60 1.64
CA TYR A 400 -2.32 -7.22 1.47
C TYR A 400 -3.49 -6.29 1.14
N LEU A 401 -4.26 -6.61 0.10
CA LEU A 401 -5.37 -5.76 -0.35
C LEU A 401 -6.45 -5.64 0.73
N ALA A 402 -6.84 -6.75 1.37
CA ALA A 402 -7.84 -6.76 2.45
C ALA A 402 -7.37 -6.03 3.72
N TYR A 403 -6.09 -6.20 4.09
CA TYR A 403 -5.49 -5.54 5.25
C TYR A 403 -5.44 -4.02 5.06
N CYS A 404 -5.05 -3.55 3.88
CA CYS A 404 -5.08 -2.14 3.55
C CYS A 404 -6.52 -1.62 3.47
N GLU A 405 -7.45 -2.37 2.85
CA GLU A 405 -8.88 -2.02 2.79
C GLU A 405 -9.45 -1.75 4.19
N ALA A 406 -9.24 -2.67 5.13
CA ALA A 406 -9.63 -2.53 6.54
C ALA A 406 -8.99 -1.31 7.21
N GLY A 407 -7.73 -1.01 6.89
CA GLY A 407 -7.02 0.17 7.38
C GLY A 407 -7.68 1.49 6.95
N PHE A 408 -8.14 1.59 5.70
CA PHE A 408 -8.86 2.77 5.21
C PHE A 408 -10.30 2.83 5.73
N ARG A 409 -11.04 1.71 5.77
CA ARG A 409 -12.42 1.64 6.28
C ARG A 409 -12.54 2.12 7.73
N THR A 410 -11.48 1.92 8.53
CA THR A 410 -11.45 2.30 9.96
C THR A 410 -10.83 3.67 10.23
N ASN A 411 -10.47 4.44 9.19
CA ASN A 411 -9.67 5.65 9.31
C ASN A 411 -8.36 5.41 10.08
N TYR A 412 -7.82 4.18 10.02
CA TYR A 412 -6.47 3.92 10.49
C TYR A 412 -5.47 4.63 9.58
N LEU A 413 -5.70 4.50 8.28
CA LEU A 413 -5.06 5.21 7.18
C LEU A 413 -6.05 6.21 6.57
N GLY A 414 -5.51 7.25 5.96
CA GLY A 414 -6.21 8.18 5.09
C GLY A 414 -5.42 8.37 3.80
N VAL A 415 -5.99 9.12 2.86
CA VAL A 415 -5.27 9.59 1.67
C VAL A 415 -5.79 10.98 1.35
N SER A 416 -4.91 11.88 0.97
CA SER A 416 -5.25 13.27 0.70
C SER A 416 -4.58 13.74 -0.58
N GLN A 417 -5.33 14.46 -1.40
CA GLN A 417 -4.77 15.34 -2.42
C GLN A 417 -4.54 16.72 -1.79
N LEU A 418 -3.35 17.25 -1.98
CA LEU A 418 -2.88 18.49 -1.41
C LEU A 418 -2.49 19.43 -2.55
N GLN A 419 -3.12 20.60 -2.61
CA GLN A 419 -2.59 21.70 -3.40
C GLN A 419 -1.59 22.46 -2.55
N ILE A 420 -0.40 22.68 -3.10
CA ILE A 420 0.72 23.33 -2.44
C ILE A 420 1.18 24.49 -3.32
N ALA A 421 1.35 25.66 -2.71
CA ALA A 421 1.77 26.88 -3.41
C ALA A 421 2.68 27.74 -2.52
N ARG A 422 3.41 28.68 -3.13
CA ARG A 422 4.12 29.72 -2.37
C ARG A 422 3.11 30.73 -1.84
N LEU A 423 3.22 31.10 -0.57
CA LEU A 423 2.44 32.22 -0.05
C LEU A 423 2.87 33.52 -0.76
N PRO A 424 1.92 34.44 -1.03
CA PRO A 424 2.25 35.79 -1.46
C PRO A 424 3.22 36.43 -0.46
N ALA A 425 4.18 37.19 -0.98
CA ALA A 425 5.17 37.92 -0.18
C ALA A 425 4.53 39.05 0.64
#